data_AF-A0A2A8CUK7-F1
#
_entry.id   AF-A0A2A8CUK7-F1
#
_cell.length_a   1.000
_cell.length_b   1.000
_cell.length_c   1.000
_cell.angle_alpha   90.00
_cell.angle_beta   90.00
_cell.angle_gamma   90.00
#
_symmetry.space_group_name_H-M   'P 1'
#
loop_
_entity.id
_entity.type
_entity.pdbx_description
1 polymer ?
#
loop_
_entity_poly.entity_id
_entity_poly.type
_entity_poly.pdbx_seq_one_letter_code
_entity_poly.pdbx_strand_id
1 'polypeptide(L)'
;MGAALFLLAGCQPKFVAYHSTASIPYSASSTATGMELVIGPEENASKRDFIVLKARDRQLANQGEAPVEYVLLAPKSSGSMSGYAIESANLRRSVPLPGETVETLIDGLAEALSQWDQSVQDGEAVFYEFTHAPEQDIERVSENVVEWTSSLRFIASHTPDGPTARMLLGNSPNKELQYLVSFEERAAVKDFRDTLIEAQSVNVASK
;
A
#
# COMPACT_ATOMS: atom_id res chain seq x y z
N MET A 1 -28.33 -23.12 -66.59
CA MET A 1 -28.70 -22.34 -65.40
C MET A 1 -27.43 -21.88 -64.72
N GLY A 2 -27.31 -20.56 -64.52
CA GLY A 2 -26.55 -19.86 -63.47
C GLY A 2 -25.12 -20.29 -63.15
N ALA A 3 -24.16 -19.43 -63.51
CA ALA A 3 -22.78 -19.46 -63.03
C ALA A 3 -22.65 -19.11 -61.53
N ALA A 4 -21.57 -19.58 -60.89
CA ALA A 4 -20.81 -18.77 -59.94
C ALA A 4 -19.35 -19.24 -59.91
N LEU A 5 -18.49 -18.42 -60.51
CA LEU A 5 -17.04 -18.48 -60.47
C LEU A 5 -16.59 -17.85 -59.15
N PHE A 6 -15.88 -18.59 -58.29
CA PHE A 6 -15.15 -18.00 -57.15
C PHE A 6 -13.66 -18.04 -57.46
N LEU A 7 -13.12 -16.89 -57.88
CA LEU A 7 -11.69 -16.60 -57.94
C LEU A 7 -11.28 -15.97 -56.61
N LEU A 8 -10.51 -16.69 -55.80
CA LEU A 8 -9.71 -16.10 -54.73
C LEU A 8 -8.29 -15.91 -55.25
N ALA A 9 -7.97 -14.68 -55.65
CA ALA A 9 -6.62 -14.26 -55.98
C ALA A 9 -5.98 -13.54 -54.79
N GLY A 10 -4.71 -13.89 -54.52
CA GLY A 10 -3.80 -13.18 -53.62
C GLY A 10 -3.79 -13.74 -52.19
N CYS A 11 -2.68 -14.03 -51.54
CA CYS A 11 -1.25 -13.88 -51.80
C CYS A 11 -0.57 -15.01 -51.00
N GLN A 12 0.57 -15.54 -51.46
CA GLN A 12 1.40 -16.35 -50.56
C GLN A 12 1.73 -15.52 -49.32
N PRO A 13 1.46 -15.99 -48.09
CA PRO A 13 1.92 -15.28 -46.90
C PRO A 13 3.44 -15.35 -46.91
N LYS A 14 4.09 -14.28 -47.38
CA LYS A 14 5.45 -14.00 -46.97
C LYS A 14 5.38 -13.76 -45.47
N PHE A 15 5.84 -14.71 -44.69
CA PHE A 15 6.25 -14.48 -43.32
C PHE A 15 7.37 -13.43 -43.36
N VAL A 16 6.98 -12.16 -43.28
CA VAL A 16 7.88 -11.11 -42.87
C VAL A 16 7.95 -11.28 -41.37
N ALA A 17 9.07 -11.82 -40.86
CA ALA A 17 9.39 -11.66 -39.46
C ALA A 17 9.31 -10.16 -39.19
N TYR A 18 8.32 -9.74 -38.40
CA TYR A 18 8.26 -8.38 -37.91
C TYR A 18 9.47 -8.24 -36.98
N HIS A 19 10.61 -7.86 -37.55
CA HIS A 19 11.77 -7.42 -36.80
C HIS A 19 11.37 -6.08 -36.19
N SER A 20 10.68 -6.13 -35.06
CA SER A 20 10.53 -4.99 -34.18
C SER A 20 11.92 -4.67 -33.66
N THR A 21 12.67 -3.85 -34.42
CA THR A 21 13.85 -3.13 -33.95
C THR A 21 13.46 -1.96 -33.05
N ALA A 22 12.18 -1.89 -32.61
CA ALA A 22 11.79 -1.00 -31.54
C ALA A 22 12.49 -1.50 -30.27
N SER A 23 13.57 -0.81 -29.90
CA SER A 23 14.21 -0.96 -28.60
C SER A 23 13.12 -0.82 -27.54
N ILE A 24 12.70 -1.94 -26.95
CA ILE A 24 11.91 -1.90 -25.73
C ILE A 24 12.79 -1.18 -24.72
N PRO A 25 12.38 -0.02 -24.17
CA PRO A 25 13.19 0.67 -23.20
C PRO A 25 13.31 -0.21 -21.96
N TYR A 26 14.43 -0.91 -21.83
CA TYR A 26 14.83 -1.61 -20.63
C TYR A 26 15.60 -0.63 -19.77
N SER A 27 14.91 0.02 -18.84
CA SER A 27 15.55 0.71 -17.72
C SER A 27 15.61 -0.27 -16.53
N ALA A 28 16.78 -0.34 -15.90
CA ALA A 28 16.95 -1.02 -14.62
C ALA A 28 17.45 0.02 -13.62
N SER A 29 16.61 0.36 -12.64
CA SER A 29 16.99 1.17 -11.50
C SER A 29 17.18 0.27 -10.28
N SER A 30 18.02 0.70 -9.34
CA SER A 30 18.23 0.02 -8.08
C SER A 30 18.42 1.08 -7.00
N THR A 31 17.56 1.04 -5.99
CA THR A 31 17.61 1.94 -4.84
C THR A 31 18.12 1.19 -3.61
N ALA A 32 19.13 1.75 -2.95
CA ALA A 32 19.64 1.22 -1.69
C ALA A 32 18.86 1.84 -0.52
N THR A 33 17.98 1.05 0.10
CA THR A 33 17.11 1.47 1.21
C THR A 33 17.54 0.80 2.51
N GLY A 34 17.75 1.58 3.56
CA GLY A 34 17.85 1.09 4.94
C GLY A 34 16.48 1.02 5.59
N MET A 35 16.19 -0.02 6.37
CA MET A 35 14.92 -0.19 7.05
C MET A 35 15.11 -0.51 8.53
N GLU A 36 14.26 0.04 9.38
CA GLU A 36 14.24 -0.17 10.83
C GLU A 36 12.83 -0.55 11.27
N LEU A 37 12.71 -1.58 12.12
CA LEU A 37 11.43 -2.03 12.65
C LEU A 37 10.92 -1.09 13.73
N VAL A 38 9.67 -0.65 13.62
CA VAL A 38 9.00 0.16 14.65
C VAL A 38 8.08 -0.75 15.47
N ILE A 39 8.42 -0.91 16.75
CA ILE A 39 7.69 -1.81 17.66
C ILE A 39 6.51 -1.08 18.30
N GLY A 40 6.56 0.24 18.47
CA GLY A 40 5.49 0.95 19.17
C GLY A 40 5.63 0.83 20.69
N PRO A 41 4.81 1.56 21.46
CA PRO A 41 4.90 1.61 22.92
C PRO A 41 4.24 0.42 23.66
N GLU A 42 3.44 -0.41 23.00
CA GLU A 42 2.73 -1.53 23.65
C GLU A 42 3.43 -2.90 23.46
N GLU A 43 3.37 -3.76 24.49
CA GLU A 43 3.91 -5.14 24.50
C GLU A 43 3.23 -6.09 23.48
N ASN A 44 2.17 -5.66 22.80
CA ASN A 44 1.35 -6.50 21.91
C ASN A 44 1.75 -6.47 20.43
N ALA A 45 2.90 -5.87 20.06
CA ALA A 45 3.35 -5.79 18.66
C ALA A 45 3.28 -7.15 17.92
N SER A 46 3.54 -8.26 18.63
CA SER A 46 3.43 -9.63 18.12
C SER A 46 2.06 -10.02 17.55
N LYS A 47 0.97 -9.40 18.03
CA LYS A 47 -0.42 -9.66 17.63
C LYS A 47 -0.87 -8.85 16.42
N ARG A 48 -0.10 -7.86 15.97
CA ARG A 48 -0.46 -7.06 14.80
C ARG A 48 -0.41 -7.91 13.53
N ASP A 49 -1.38 -7.66 12.65
CA ASP A 49 -1.46 -8.22 11.30
C ASP A 49 -0.72 -7.38 10.25
N PHE A 50 -0.15 -6.26 10.68
CA PHE A 50 0.67 -5.37 9.86
C PHE A 50 1.99 -5.08 10.55
N ILE A 51 2.95 -4.55 9.79
CA ILE A 51 4.28 -4.19 10.24
C ILE A 51 4.58 -2.77 9.78
N VAL A 52 5.09 -1.97 10.72
CA VAL A 52 5.53 -0.60 10.47
C VAL A 52 7.05 -0.58 10.45
N LEU A 53 7.61 -0.12 9.33
CA LEU A 53 9.04 0.05 9.15
C LEU A 53 9.33 1.52 8.87
N LYS A 54 10.41 2.05 9.45
CA LYS A 54 11.02 3.29 8.98
C LYS A 54 11.96 2.95 7.84
N ALA A 55 11.87 3.66 6.73
CA ALA A 55 12.70 3.45 5.55
C ALA A 55 13.46 4.73 5.17
N ARG A 56 14.70 4.55 4.71
CA ARG A 56 15.58 5.64 4.27
C ARG A 56 16.32 5.26 3.01
N ASP A 57 16.05 5.97 1.92
CA ASP A 57 16.73 5.78 0.65
C ASP A 57 18.06 6.55 0.67
N ARG A 58 19.16 5.80 0.59
CA ARG A 58 20.53 6.34 0.69
C ARG A 58 21.12 6.72 -0.66
N GLN A 59 20.46 6.40 -1.77
CA GLN A 59 21.00 6.62 -3.11
C GLN A 59 21.11 8.12 -3.45
N LEU A 60 20.13 8.93 -3.04
CA LEU A 60 20.14 10.38 -3.23
C LEU A 60 21.18 11.09 -2.36
N ALA A 61 21.49 10.52 -1.18
CA ALA A 61 22.57 11.00 -0.31
C ALA A 61 23.95 10.94 -0.98
N ASN A 62 24.19 9.92 -1.83
CA ASN A 62 25.44 9.80 -2.58
C ASN A 62 25.56 10.81 -3.72
N GLN A 63 24.48 11.52 -4.05
CA GLN A 63 24.41 12.56 -5.09
C GLN A 63 24.40 13.98 -4.49
N GLY A 64 24.57 14.11 -3.17
CA GLY A 64 24.58 15.40 -2.47
C GLY A 64 23.20 15.91 -2.07
N GLU A 65 22.15 15.11 -2.29
CA GLU A 65 20.78 15.43 -1.88
C GLU A 65 20.47 14.83 -0.49
N ALA A 66 19.48 15.40 0.20
CA ALA A 66 19.04 14.81 1.46
C ALA A 66 18.43 13.41 1.21
N PRO A 67 18.77 12.40 2.02
CA PRO A 67 18.13 11.09 1.90
C PRO A 67 16.63 11.20 2.14
N VAL A 68 15.85 10.47 1.34
CA VAL A 68 14.39 10.45 1.44
C VAL A 68 14.00 9.46 2.52
N GLU A 69 13.26 9.94 3.53
CA GLU A 69 12.75 9.14 4.64
C GLU A 69 11.23 8.99 4.52
N TYR A 70 10.73 7.78 4.76
CA TYR A 70 9.32 7.45 4.67
C TYR A 70 8.98 6.27 5.60
N VAL A 71 7.70 6.07 5.87
CA VAL A 71 7.20 4.90 6.60
C VAL A 71 6.76 3.86 5.59
N LEU A 72 7.18 2.61 5.76
CA LEU A 72 6.68 1.46 5.02
C LEU A 72 5.71 0.69 5.89
N LEU A 73 4.46 0.60 5.42
CA LEU A 73 3.43 -0.19 6.04
C LEU A 73 3.22 -1.48 5.25
N ALA A 74 3.48 -2.63 5.86
CA ALA A 74 3.41 -3.92 5.18
C ALA A 74 2.46 -4.89 5.89
N PRO A 75 1.73 -5.74 5.17
CA PRO A 75 1.06 -6.89 5.78
C PRO A 75 2.08 -7.80 6.47
N LYS A 76 1.68 -8.42 7.58
CA LYS A 76 2.43 -9.53 8.15
C LYS A 76 2.22 -10.77 7.28
N SER A 77 3.31 -11.45 6.95
CA SER A 77 3.30 -12.66 6.14
C SER A 77 2.68 -13.82 6.92
N SER A 78 1.62 -14.41 6.37
CA SER A 78 0.97 -15.61 6.90
C SER A 78 1.98 -16.77 6.95
N GLY A 79 2.21 -17.31 8.15
CA GLY A 79 3.15 -18.42 8.40
C GLY A 79 4.49 -18.04 9.01
N SER A 80 4.73 -16.76 9.32
CA SER A 80 5.92 -16.37 10.08
C SER A 80 5.84 -16.89 11.53
N MET A 81 6.76 -17.79 11.89
CA MET A 81 6.93 -18.28 13.27
C MET A 81 7.71 -17.32 14.16
N SER A 82 8.29 -16.24 13.60
CA SER A 82 9.25 -15.37 14.27
C SER A 82 8.66 -14.17 15.02
N GLY A 83 7.34 -14.10 15.17
CA GLY A 83 6.69 -12.98 15.86
C GLY A 83 6.68 -11.70 15.01
N TYR A 84 6.74 -10.53 15.65
CA TYR A 84 6.79 -9.23 14.97
C TYR A 84 8.24 -8.88 14.63
N ALA A 85 8.63 -9.12 13.37
CA ALA A 85 10.01 -8.96 12.90
C ALA A 85 10.05 -8.48 11.43
N ILE A 86 11.19 -7.93 10.97
CA ILE A 86 11.33 -7.43 9.60
C ILE A 86 11.09 -8.54 8.57
N GLU A 87 11.56 -9.76 8.84
CA GLU A 87 11.43 -10.92 7.96
C GLU A 87 9.98 -11.37 7.80
N SER A 88 9.12 -10.98 8.74
CA SER A 88 7.68 -11.23 8.66
C SER A 88 6.95 -10.19 7.81
N ALA A 89 7.61 -9.09 7.39
CA ALA A 89 6.99 -8.06 6.55
C ALA A 89 6.84 -8.55 5.11
N ASN A 90 5.61 -8.56 4.60
CA ASN A 90 5.36 -8.79 3.19
C ASN A 90 5.66 -7.50 2.40
N LEU A 91 6.96 -7.24 2.16
CA LEU A 91 7.43 -6.04 1.44
C LEU A 91 6.92 -5.97 0.00
N ARG A 92 6.52 -7.09 -0.59
CA ARG A 92 5.87 -7.07 -1.91
C ARG A 92 4.51 -6.40 -1.88
N ARG A 93 3.90 -6.23 -0.70
CA ARG A 93 2.59 -5.61 -0.50
C ARG A 93 2.67 -4.35 0.35
N SER A 94 3.87 -3.82 0.54
CA SER A 94 4.05 -2.64 1.37
C SER A 94 3.57 -1.38 0.67
N VAL A 95 3.12 -0.44 1.48
CA VAL A 95 2.70 0.89 1.05
C VAL A 95 3.71 1.89 1.63
N PRO A 96 4.45 2.62 0.79
CA PRO A 96 5.29 3.72 1.25
C PRO A 96 4.41 4.92 1.57
N LEU A 97 4.63 5.52 2.74
CA LEU A 97 3.92 6.69 3.24
C LEU A 97 4.95 7.80 3.50
N PRO A 98 4.96 8.88 2.69
CA PRO A 98 5.74 10.08 2.96
C PRO A 98 5.35 10.73 4.30
N GLY A 99 6.25 11.53 4.87
CA GLY A 99 6.02 12.16 6.18
C GLY A 99 4.69 12.91 6.31
N GLU A 100 4.34 13.74 5.33
CA GLU A 100 3.06 14.48 5.29
C GLU A 100 1.82 13.55 5.22
N THR A 101 1.96 12.40 4.56
CA THR A 101 0.89 11.39 4.47
C THR A 101 0.72 10.68 5.81
N VAL A 102 1.83 10.39 6.51
CA VAL A 102 1.81 9.81 7.85
C VAL A 102 1.16 10.77 8.85
N GLU A 103 1.50 12.05 8.80
CA GLU A 103 0.87 13.10 9.63
C GLU A 103 -0.64 13.13 9.45
N THR A 104 -1.10 13.20 8.19
CA THR A 104 -2.53 13.22 7.86
C THR A 104 -3.24 11.95 8.35
N LEU A 105 -2.59 10.79 8.24
CA LEU A 105 -3.14 9.53 8.75
C LEU A 105 -3.21 9.53 10.28
N ILE A 106 -2.20 10.04 10.99
CA ILE A 106 -2.19 10.16 12.45
C ILE A 106 -3.35 11.04 12.92
N ASP A 107 -3.58 12.18 12.27
CA ASP A 107 -4.69 13.08 12.57
C ASP A 107 -6.05 12.39 12.35
N GLY A 108 -6.17 11.64 11.25
CA GLY A 108 -7.34 10.82 10.97
C GLY A 108 -7.64 9.75 12.03
N LEU A 109 -6.60 9.06 12.49
CA LEU A 109 -6.71 8.08 13.56
C LEU A 109 -7.07 8.74 14.90
N ALA A 110 -6.55 9.94 15.17
CA ALA A 110 -6.90 10.71 16.36
C ALA A 110 -8.38 11.11 16.35
N GLU A 111 -8.92 11.53 15.21
CA GLU A 111 -10.35 11.81 15.04
C GLU A 111 -11.18 10.54 15.21
N ALA A 112 -10.79 9.43 14.58
CA ALA A 112 -11.49 8.15 14.78
C ALA A 112 -11.54 7.74 16.27
N LEU A 113 -10.47 7.98 17.03
CA LEU A 113 -10.41 7.70 18.46
C LEU A 113 -11.21 8.67 19.33
N SER A 114 -11.40 9.92 18.90
CA SER A 114 -12.22 10.92 19.59
C SER A 114 -13.72 10.60 19.45
N GLN A 115 -14.09 9.99 18.33
CA GLN A 115 -15.46 9.58 18.01
C GLN A 115 -15.80 8.19 18.57
N TRP A 116 -14.80 7.37 18.94
CA TRP A 116 -14.99 5.95 19.26
C TRP A 116 -15.98 5.66 20.39
N ASP A 117 -16.02 6.50 21.43
CA ASP A 117 -16.85 6.29 22.62
C ASP A 117 -18.15 7.14 22.62
N GLN A 118 -18.44 7.86 21.53
CA GLN A 118 -19.61 8.75 21.45
C GLN A 118 -20.89 7.99 21.08
N SER A 119 -21.98 8.13 21.85
CA SER A 119 -23.25 7.50 21.46
C SER A 119 -23.85 8.14 20.21
N VAL A 120 -24.14 7.35 19.19
CA VAL A 120 -24.84 7.78 17.96
C VAL A 120 -26.32 7.40 18.05
N GLN A 121 -27.23 8.28 17.59
CA GLN A 121 -28.67 7.98 17.60
C GLN A 121 -29.06 6.97 16.52
N ASP A 122 -30.20 6.29 16.71
CA ASP A 122 -30.77 5.42 15.69
C ASP A 122 -31.02 6.19 14.38
N GLY A 123 -30.37 5.77 13.30
CA GLY A 123 -30.43 6.42 11.99
C GLY A 123 -29.32 7.44 11.70
N GLU A 124 -28.42 7.69 12.65
CA GLU A 124 -27.22 8.49 12.46
C GLU A 124 -25.98 7.60 12.30
N ALA A 125 -24.98 8.09 11.57
CA ALA A 125 -23.67 7.44 11.48
C ALA A 125 -22.57 8.46 11.15
N VAL A 126 -21.41 8.30 11.78
CA VAL A 126 -20.22 9.11 11.51
C VAL A 126 -19.22 8.26 10.75
N PHE A 127 -18.68 8.78 9.65
CA PHE A 127 -17.71 8.08 8.81
C PHE A 127 -16.46 8.93 8.64
N TYR A 128 -15.31 8.27 8.73
CA TYR A 128 -14.02 8.81 8.35
C TYR A 128 -13.38 7.88 7.32
N GLU A 129 -12.93 8.45 6.21
CA GLU A 129 -12.18 7.74 5.17
C GLU A 129 -10.89 8.50 4.86
N PHE A 130 -9.77 7.80 4.99
CA PHE A 130 -8.47 8.23 4.53
C PHE A 130 -8.04 7.33 3.38
N THR A 131 -7.58 7.92 2.28
CA THR A 131 -7.01 7.18 1.16
C THR A 131 -5.68 7.81 0.76
N HIS A 132 -4.63 7.00 0.79
CA HIS A 132 -3.36 7.27 0.13
C HIS A 132 -3.22 6.31 -1.04
N ALA A 133 -3.27 6.86 -2.25
CA ALA A 133 -2.88 6.16 -3.47
C ALA A 133 -1.89 7.09 -4.19
N PRO A 134 -0.64 6.67 -4.44
CA PRO A 134 0.21 7.33 -5.41
C PRO A 134 -0.58 7.45 -6.72
N GLU A 135 -0.38 8.55 -7.47
CA GLU A 135 -1.18 8.87 -8.65
C GLU A 135 -1.46 7.64 -9.53
N GLN A 136 -2.74 7.48 -9.86
CA GLN A 136 -3.31 6.28 -10.43
C GLN A 136 -2.75 5.99 -11.81
N ASP A 137 -1.97 4.91 -11.93
CA ASP A 137 -1.85 4.18 -13.19
C ASP A 137 -1.86 2.68 -12.89
N ILE A 138 -3.05 2.07 -12.94
CA ILE A 138 -3.14 0.65 -13.29
C ILE A 138 -3.00 0.59 -14.80
N GLU A 139 -1.77 0.77 -15.30
CA GLU A 139 -1.51 0.54 -16.71
C GLU A 139 -1.32 -0.96 -16.95
N ARG A 140 -2.08 -1.49 -17.91
CA ARG A 140 -1.77 -2.79 -18.50
C ARG A 140 -0.52 -2.61 -19.35
N VAL A 141 0.65 -2.76 -18.72
CA VAL A 141 1.98 -2.63 -19.35
C VAL A 141 2.12 -3.54 -20.57
N SER A 142 1.46 -4.71 -20.56
CA SER A 142 1.32 -5.57 -21.75
C SER A 142 0.16 -6.56 -21.62
N GLU A 143 -0.07 -7.38 -22.65
CA GLU A 143 -1.10 -8.42 -22.62
C GLU A 143 -0.99 -9.37 -21.41
N ASN A 144 0.23 -9.51 -20.85
CA ASN A 144 0.55 -10.41 -19.72
C ASN A 144 1.08 -9.69 -18.47
N VAL A 145 1.16 -8.36 -18.44
CA VAL A 145 1.72 -7.60 -17.31
C VAL A 145 0.71 -6.55 -16.86
N VAL A 146 0.33 -6.65 -15.59
CA VAL A 146 -0.51 -5.68 -14.89
C VAL A 146 0.35 -5.03 -13.82
N GLU A 147 0.53 -3.72 -13.91
CA GLU A 147 1.11 -2.93 -12.82
C GLU A 147 0.03 -2.68 -11.76
N TRP A 148 0.41 -2.76 -10.49
CA TRP A 148 -0.51 -2.57 -9.37
C TRP A 148 0.07 -1.50 -8.44
N THR A 149 -0.75 -0.54 -8.06
CA THR A 149 -0.33 0.58 -7.22
C THR A 149 -0.50 0.21 -5.74
N SER A 150 0.60 0.27 -4.99
CA SER A 150 0.55 0.19 -3.53
C SER A 150 -0.23 1.38 -2.98
N SER A 151 -1.22 1.11 -2.14
CA SER A 151 -2.11 2.14 -1.62
C SER A 151 -2.65 1.72 -0.26
N LEU A 152 -3.00 2.71 0.53
CA LEU A 152 -3.56 2.55 1.85
C LEU A 152 -4.94 3.19 1.85
N ARG A 153 -5.94 2.46 2.35
CA ARG A 153 -7.24 3.03 2.71
C ARG A 153 -7.56 2.69 4.15
N PHE A 154 -7.84 3.70 4.96
CA PHE A 154 -8.34 3.52 6.31
C PHE A 154 -9.77 4.03 6.39
N ILE A 155 -10.67 3.23 6.96
CA ILE A 155 -12.08 3.57 7.13
C ILE A 155 -12.43 3.33 8.59
N ALA A 156 -12.97 4.36 9.24
CA ALA A 156 -13.62 4.24 10.53
C ALA A 156 -15.09 4.62 10.38
N SER A 157 -15.98 3.89 11.03
CA SER A 157 -17.40 4.19 11.08
C SER A 157 -17.92 4.01 12.49
N HIS A 158 -18.76 4.94 12.93
CA HIS A 158 -19.52 4.81 14.14
C HIS A 158 -21.00 4.69 13.81
N THR A 159 -21.58 3.55 14.16
CA THR A 159 -23.00 3.23 13.97
C THR A 159 -23.66 2.90 15.32
N PRO A 160 -24.99 2.77 15.40
CA PRO A 160 -25.67 2.30 16.63
C PRO A 160 -25.19 0.93 17.11
N ASP A 161 -24.72 0.07 16.20
CA ASP A 161 -24.13 -1.25 16.52
C ASP A 161 -22.71 -1.15 17.11
N GLY A 162 -22.16 0.07 17.18
CA GLY A 162 -20.85 0.39 17.71
C GLY A 162 -19.87 0.93 16.66
N PRO A 163 -18.67 1.31 17.12
CA PRO A 163 -17.58 1.75 16.27
C PRO A 163 -16.87 0.56 15.62
N THR A 164 -16.48 0.72 14.35
CA THR A 164 -15.64 -0.23 13.63
C THR A 164 -14.58 0.51 12.84
N ALA A 165 -13.37 -0.04 12.76
CA ALA A 165 -12.36 0.48 11.84
C ALA A 165 -11.67 -0.63 11.06
N ARG A 166 -11.20 -0.28 9.86
CA ARG A 166 -10.49 -1.20 8.97
C ARG A 166 -9.46 -0.46 8.15
N MET A 167 -8.38 -1.17 7.84
CA MET A 167 -7.34 -0.72 6.94
C MET A 167 -7.17 -1.72 5.80
N LEU A 168 -7.16 -1.20 4.58
CA LEU A 168 -6.89 -1.93 3.37
C LEU A 168 -5.52 -1.52 2.84
N LEU A 169 -4.64 -2.49 2.65
CA LEU A 169 -3.36 -2.35 1.97
C LEU A 169 -3.49 -2.96 0.56
N GLY A 170 -3.23 -2.13 -0.45
CA GLY A 170 -3.39 -2.45 -1.87
C GLY A 170 -4.75 -2.03 -2.44
N ASN A 171 -4.73 -1.63 -3.71
CA ASN A 171 -5.92 -1.25 -4.49
C ASN A 171 -5.90 -1.98 -5.84
N SER A 172 -5.82 -3.31 -5.80
CA SER A 172 -5.82 -4.16 -6.98
C SER A 172 -7.22 -4.75 -7.22
N PRO A 173 -7.68 -4.91 -8.48
CA PRO A 173 -8.88 -5.68 -8.77
C PRO A 173 -8.76 -7.16 -8.36
N ASN A 174 -7.54 -7.70 -8.24
CA ASN A 174 -7.33 -9.02 -7.64
C ASN A 174 -7.36 -8.91 -6.11
N LYS A 175 -8.37 -9.50 -5.48
CA LYS A 175 -8.52 -9.55 -4.00
C LYS A 175 -7.33 -10.22 -3.31
N GLU A 176 -6.61 -11.12 -3.98
CA GLU A 176 -5.42 -11.75 -3.42
C GLU A 176 -4.27 -10.75 -3.19
N LEU A 177 -4.28 -9.61 -3.87
CA LEU A 177 -3.31 -8.52 -3.74
C LEU A 177 -3.79 -7.40 -2.81
N GLN A 178 -4.96 -7.57 -2.20
CA GLN A 178 -5.45 -6.73 -1.13
C GLN A 178 -5.18 -7.41 0.21
N TYR A 179 -4.93 -6.62 1.25
CA TYR A 179 -4.82 -7.11 2.62
C TYR A 179 -5.68 -6.25 3.55
N LEU A 180 -6.61 -6.88 4.24
CA LEU A 180 -7.52 -6.23 5.16
C LEU A 180 -7.05 -6.47 6.59
N VAL A 181 -6.86 -5.38 7.33
CA VAL A 181 -6.67 -5.37 8.78
C VAL A 181 -7.95 -4.84 9.40
N SER A 182 -8.57 -5.61 10.28
CA SER A 182 -9.73 -5.19 11.05
C SER A 182 -9.28 -4.69 12.43
N PHE A 183 -9.82 -3.57 12.87
CA PHE A 183 -9.62 -3.04 14.21
C PHE A 183 -10.94 -3.18 14.98
N GLU A 184 -11.01 -4.21 15.81
CA GLU A 184 -12.20 -4.51 16.62
C GLU A 184 -12.23 -3.71 17.93
N GLU A 185 -11.07 -3.23 18.38
CA GLU A 185 -10.92 -2.54 19.66
C GLU A 185 -10.32 -1.14 19.48
N ARG A 186 -10.79 -0.19 20.30
CA ARG A 186 -10.22 1.15 20.41
C ARG A 186 -8.70 1.12 20.65
N ALA A 187 -8.27 0.17 21.47
CA ALA A 187 -6.86 -0.04 21.81
C ALA A 187 -6.02 -0.37 20.57
N ALA A 188 -6.54 -1.15 19.61
CA ALA A 188 -5.82 -1.49 18.40
C ALA A 188 -5.64 -0.28 17.46
N VAL A 189 -6.66 0.60 17.37
CA VAL A 189 -6.54 1.86 16.59
C VAL A 189 -5.56 2.82 17.25
N LYS A 190 -5.59 2.90 18.59
CA LYS A 190 -4.65 3.70 19.38
C LYS A 190 -3.21 3.20 19.20
N ASP A 191 -3.00 1.89 19.30
CA ASP A 191 -1.71 1.25 19.10
C ASP A 191 -1.15 1.52 17.70
N PHE A 192 -1.99 1.45 16.66
CA PHE A 192 -1.58 1.80 15.30
C PHE A 192 -1.14 3.27 15.20
N ARG A 193 -1.94 4.21 15.72
CA ARG A 193 -1.60 5.64 15.75
C ARG A 193 -0.29 5.88 16.48
N ASP A 194 -0.14 5.33 17.68
CA ASP A 194 1.02 5.57 18.54
C ASP A 194 2.30 4.98 17.91
N THR A 195 2.17 3.85 17.20
CA THR A 195 3.27 3.26 16.40
C THR A 195 3.68 4.18 15.23
N LEU A 196 2.73 4.83 14.56
CA LEU A 196 3.04 5.80 13.50
C LEU A 196 3.70 7.07 14.04
N ILE A 197 3.27 7.55 15.22
CA ILE A 197 3.91 8.67 15.91
C ILE A 197 5.37 8.32 16.25
N GLU A 198 5.63 7.12 16.77
CA GLU A 198 6.99 6.65 17.03
C GLU A 198 7.82 6.62 15.74
N ALA A 199 7.26 6.06 14.66
CA ALA A 199 7.90 6.01 13.35
C ALA A 199 8.27 7.40 12.81
N GLN A 200 7.49 8.44 13.14
CA GLN A 200 7.73 9.83 12.75
C GLN A 200 8.74 10.53 13.67
N SER A 201 8.68 10.30 14.98
CA SER A 201 9.44 11.05 16.01
C SER A 201 10.98 10.91 15.92
N VAL A 202 11.48 9.84 15.30
CA VAL A 202 12.92 9.65 15.06
C VAL A 202 13.44 10.54 13.91
N ASN A 203 12.55 11.20 13.14
CA ASN A 203 12.95 12.11 12.05
C ASN A 203 13.29 13.54 12.53
N VAL A 204 12.94 13.91 13.78
CA VAL A 204 13.17 15.27 14.29
C VAL A 204 14.59 15.46 14.87
N ALA A 205 15.28 14.37 15.21
CA ALA A 205 16.62 14.43 15.82
C ALA A 205 17.79 14.66 14.81
N SER A 206 17.49 14.93 13.53
CA SER A 206 18.49 15.09 12.46
C SER A 206 18.49 16.47 11.78
N LYS A 207 17.91 17.50 12.42
CA LYS A 207 18.10 18.91 12.00
C LYS A 207 19.10 19.61 12.89
#